data_AF-A0A8S2G870-F1
#
_entry.id   AF-A0A8S2G870-F1
#
_cell.length_a   1.000
_cell.length_b   1.000
_cell.length_c   1.000
_cell.angle_alpha   90.00
_cell.angle_beta   90.00
_cell.angle_gamma   90.00
#
_symmetry.space_group_name_H-M   'P 1'
#
loop_
_entity.id
_entity.type
_entity.pdbx_description
1 polymer ?
#
loop_
_entity_poly.entity_id
_entity_poly.type
_entity_poly.pdbx_seq_one_letter_code
_entity_poly.pdbx_strand_id
1 'polypeptide(L)'
;GILTRKLITFIICLSFYIISLSCERSSPPSSSSSSSLLDQMSDFSYNPMSKFLANKFNANDDELSYLDKLTKLKQKNRKSTLQYTSPSVVIDDFLFHGDLGHASNLSLLKSLDIRYIINICDCPLDKEIMDEFKVLHINLDDEIGVDIKQHFDQTNQFLFSCKEKNQKVL
;
A
#
# COMPACT_ATOMS: atom_id res chain seq x y z
N GLY A 1 17.60 -6.76 1.87
CA GLY A 1 18.88 -7.07 2.53
C GLY A 1 18.92 -6.51 3.93
N ILE A 2 19.06 -5.19 4.07
CA ILE A 2 19.17 -4.50 5.36
C ILE A 2 17.79 -4.03 5.87
N LEU A 3 16.93 -3.52 4.96
CA LEU A 3 15.54 -3.09 5.20
C LEU A 3 14.76 -4.06 6.11
N THR A 4 14.78 -5.37 5.81
CA THR A 4 14.08 -6.39 6.61
C THR A 4 14.52 -6.42 8.07
N ARG A 5 15.79 -6.15 8.41
CA ARG A 5 16.24 -6.13 9.81
C ARG A 5 15.79 -4.87 10.57
N LYS A 6 15.78 -3.70 9.92
CA LYS A 6 15.24 -2.47 10.52
C LYS A 6 13.72 -2.59 10.71
N LEU A 7 13.00 -3.04 9.68
CA LEU A 7 11.54 -3.15 9.72
C LEU A 7 11.05 -4.25 10.67
N ILE A 8 11.73 -5.41 10.74
CA ILE A 8 11.43 -6.43 11.76
C ILE A 8 11.70 -5.89 13.18
N THR A 9 12.77 -5.11 13.39
CA THR A 9 13.01 -4.46 14.69
C THR A 9 11.91 -3.44 15.05
N PHE A 10 11.48 -2.62 14.09
CA PHE A 10 10.34 -1.70 14.25
C PHE A 10 9.09 -2.46 14.69
N ILE A 11 8.72 -3.50 13.94
CA ILE A 11 7.54 -4.33 14.18
C ILE A 11 7.60 -5.05 15.54
N ILE A 12 8.75 -5.62 15.92
CA ILE A 12 8.95 -6.25 17.24
C ILE A 12 8.85 -5.21 18.37
N CYS A 13 9.43 -4.02 18.21
CA CYS A 13 9.30 -2.96 19.21
C CYS A 13 7.84 -2.52 19.39
N LEU A 14 7.06 -2.41 18.31
CA LEU A 14 5.62 -2.14 18.39
C LEU A 14 4.85 -3.29 19.04
N SER A 15 5.14 -4.56 18.74
CA SER A 15 4.41 -5.69 19.34
C SER A 15 4.60 -5.74 20.87
N PHE A 16 5.81 -5.47 21.38
CA PHE A 16 6.05 -5.37 22.83
C PHE A 16 5.34 -4.16 23.47
N TYR A 17 5.29 -3.01 22.79
CA TYR A 17 4.60 -1.82 23.30
C TYR A 17 3.07 -1.99 23.33
N ILE A 18 2.49 -2.61 22.29
CA ILE A 18 1.03 -2.86 22.15
C ILE A 18 0.49 -3.85 23.20
N ILE A 19 1.33 -4.76 23.72
CA ILE A 19 0.98 -5.63 24.85
C ILE A 19 0.84 -4.81 26.15
N SER A 20 1.74 -3.84 26.38
CA SER A 20 1.83 -3.10 27.65
C SER A 20 0.72 -2.06 27.89
N LEU A 21 -0.12 -1.77 26.89
CA LEU A 21 -1.13 -0.70 26.93
C LEU A 21 -2.58 -1.20 26.84
N SER A 22 -2.82 -2.51 26.88
CA SER A 22 -4.16 -3.10 26.70
C SER A 22 -5.08 -3.00 27.96
N CYS A 23 -4.89 -1.97 28.79
CA CYS A 23 -5.56 -1.80 30.08
C CYS A 23 -6.18 -0.40 30.31
N GLU A 24 -6.73 0.29 29.30
CA GLU A 24 -7.72 1.37 29.57
C GLU A 24 -8.69 1.74 28.42
N ARG A 25 -9.97 1.39 28.63
CA ARG A 25 -11.21 2.12 28.27
C ARG A 25 -11.39 2.92 26.95
N SER A 26 -12.20 2.31 26.08
CA SER A 26 -13.53 2.79 25.58
C SER A 26 -13.67 3.92 24.52
N SER A 27 -14.00 3.48 23.29
CA SER A 27 -15.22 3.82 22.52
C SER A 27 -15.68 5.27 22.33
N PRO A 28 -15.73 5.76 21.07
CA PRO A 28 -16.92 6.45 20.53
C PRO A 28 -17.40 5.93 19.15
N PRO A 29 -18.59 6.34 18.64
CA PRO A 29 -19.30 5.65 17.56
C PRO A 29 -19.28 6.30 16.14
N SER A 30 -19.92 5.59 15.21
CA SER A 30 -20.48 5.92 13.87
C SER A 30 -21.04 7.34 13.65
N SER A 31 -21.19 7.91 12.44
CA SER A 31 -20.81 7.59 11.03
C SER A 31 -21.16 8.82 10.12
N SER A 32 -21.53 8.86 8.83
CA SER A 32 -21.79 7.91 7.69
C SER A 32 -22.08 8.71 6.39
N SER A 33 -21.89 8.09 5.20
CA SER A 33 -22.59 8.38 3.91
C SER A 33 -22.28 9.70 3.16
N SER A 34 -22.40 9.81 1.82
CA SER A 34 -22.53 8.81 0.73
C SER A 34 -22.37 9.46 -0.67
N SER A 35 -22.21 8.62 -1.72
CA SER A 35 -22.72 8.77 -3.11
C SER A 35 -22.23 9.92 -4.03
N SER A 36 -22.15 9.80 -5.36
CA SER A 36 -22.12 8.65 -6.32
C SER A 36 -22.14 9.15 -7.78
N LEU A 37 -21.62 8.39 -8.76
CA LEU A 37 -22.06 8.34 -10.20
C LEU A 37 -21.89 9.66 -11.02
N LEU A 38 -21.60 9.76 -12.34
CA LEU A 38 -21.34 8.91 -13.53
C LEU A 38 -20.31 9.69 -14.42
N ASP A 39 -19.85 9.34 -15.64
CA ASP A 39 -20.22 8.28 -16.61
C ASP A 39 -19.02 7.87 -17.53
N GLN A 40 -19.33 7.06 -18.55
CA GLN A 40 -18.57 6.64 -19.73
C GLN A 40 -17.94 7.77 -20.58
N MET A 41 -16.80 7.46 -21.24
CA MET A 41 -16.70 7.29 -22.72
C MET A 41 -15.33 6.70 -23.12
N SER A 42 -15.26 6.00 -24.26
CA SER A 42 -14.07 5.25 -24.70
C SER A 42 -13.27 5.93 -25.83
N ASP A 43 -12.11 5.33 -26.11
CA ASP A 43 -11.21 5.56 -27.24
C ASP A 43 -10.28 6.78 -27.21
N PHE A 44 -9.16 6.65 -27.93
CA PHE A 44 -7.97 7.51 -27.90
C PHE A 44 -7.24 7.64 -26.56
N SER A 45 -6.57 6.54 -26.15
CA SER A 45 -5.52 6.56 -25.11
C SER A 45 -4.24 7.27 -25.62
N TYR A 46 -4.31 8.60 -25.79
CA TYR A 46 -3.14 9.44 -26.01
C TYR A 46 -2.34 9.56 -24.71
N ASN A 47 -1.37 8.66 -24.52
CA ASN A 47 -0.47 8.69 -23.37
C ASN A 47 0.30 10.03 -23.34
N PRO A 48 0.18 10.87 -22.29
CA PRO A 48 0.86 12.18 -22.25
C PRO A 48 2.39 12.06 -22.34
N MET A 49 2.95 10.91 -21.95
CA MET A 49 4.38 10.63 -22.06
C MET A 49 4.86 10.53 -23.52
N SER A 50 4.05 10.00 -24.45
CA SER A 50 4.46 9.89 -25.86
C SER A 50 4.55 11.27 -26.51
N LYS A 51 3.58 12.16 -26.23
CA LYS A 51 3.60 13.57 -26.66
C LYS A 51 4.77 14.35 -26.07
N PHE A 52 5.15 14.09 -24.81
CA PHE A 52 6.34 14.67 -24.20
C PHE A 52 7.63 14.19 -24.89
N LEU A 53 7.76 12.89 -25.19
CA LEU A 53 8.93 12.31 -25.85
C LEU A 53 9.08 12.82 -27.29
N ALA A 54 8.00 12.83 -28.07
CA ALA A 54 7.98 13.42 -29.41
C ALA A 54 8.40 14.90 -29.39
N ASN A 55 7.76 15.73 -28.55
CA ASN A 55 7.99 17.17 -28.54
C ASN A 55 9.33 17.61 -27.93
N LYS A 56 9.94 16.81 -27.03
CA LYS A 56 11.16 17.20 -26.30
C LYS A 56 12.44 16.54 -26.84
N PHE A 57 12.32 15.38 -27.49
CA PHE A 57 13.47 14.61 -27.98
C PHE A 57 13.39 14.30 -29.49
N ASN A 58 12.36 14.81 -30.20
CA ASN A 58 12.05 14.47 -31.59
C ASN A 58 11.94 12.95 -31.83
N ALA A 59 11.46 12.22 -30.81
CA ALA A 59 11.29 10.77 -30.89
C ALA A 59 10.32 10.41 -32.03
N ASN A 60 10.76 9.54 -32.93
CA ASN A 60 10.00 9.17 -34.13
C ASN A 60 8.96 8.06 -33.84
N ASP A 61 8.06 7.82 -34.80
CA ASP A 61 6.95 6.87 -34.62
C ASP A 61 7.43 5.42 -34.37
N ASP A 62 8.57 5.00 -34.94
CA ASP A 62 9.16 3.69 -34.69
C ASP A 62 9.74 3.59 -33.27
N GLU A 63 10.36 4.65 -32.75
CA GLU A 63 10.86 4.73 -31.37
C GLU A 63 9.71 4.72 -30.35
N LEU A 64 8.64 5.46 -30.63
CA LEU A 64 7.42 5.47 -29.80
C LEU A 64 6.72 4.11 -29.82
N SER A 65 6.62 3.48 -31.00
CA SER A 65 6.13 2.11 -31.18
C SER A 65 7.00 1.08 -30.44
N TYR A 66 8.33 1.24 -30.47
CA TYR A 66 9.26 0.38 -29.74
C TYR A 66 9.13 0.56 -28.21
N LEU A 67 8.92 1.77 -27.71
CA LEU A 67 8.69 2.04 -26.28
C LEU A 67 7.35 1.47 -25.79
N ASP A 68 6.28 1.56 -26.59
CA ASP A 68 5.00 0.88 -26.32
C ASP A 68 5.20 -0.66 -26.31
N LYS A 69 5.92 -1.21 -27.28
CA LYS A 69 6.26 -2.64 -27.34
C LYS A 69 7.07 -3.10 -26.12
N LEU A 70 8.07 -2.32 -25.67
CA LEU A 70 8.81 -2.57 -24.43
C LEU A 70 7.90 -2.49 -23.19
N THR A 71 6.97 -1.54 -23.16
CA THR A 71 5.99 -1.40 -22.06
C THR A 71 5.06 -2.61 -22.00
N LYS A 72 4.53 -3.05 -23.15
CA LYS A 72 3.72 -4.27 -23.28
C LYS A 72 4.50 -5.53 -22.95
N LEU A 73 5.79 -5.61 -23.27
CA LEU A 73 6.67 -6.72 -22.85
C LEU A 73 6.94 -6.71 -21.33
N LYS A 74 7.17 -5.53 -20.73
CA LYS A 74 7.31 -5.38 -19.26
C LYS A 74 6.03 -5.78 -18.52
N GLN A 75 4.85 -5.45 -19.07
CA GLN A 75 3.55 -5.90 -18.57
C GLN A 75 3.33 -7.41 -18.78
N LYS A 76 3.73 -7.97 -19.95
CA LYS A 76 3.64 -9.41 -20.23
C LYS A 76 4.54 -10.23 -19.32
N ASN A 77 5.76 -9.76 -19.03
CA ASN A 77 6.66 -10.42 -18.10
C ASN A 77 6.21 -10.27 -16.63
N ARG A 78 5.41 -9.25 -16.28
CA ARG A 78 4.67 -9.18 -15.01
C ARG A 78 3.45 -10.13 -14.95
N LYS A 79 3.05 -10.74 -16.08
CA LYS A 79 2.00 -11.78 -16.15
C LYS A 79 2.55 -13.21 -16.14
N SER A 80 3.84 -13.42 -15.85
CA SER A 80 4.27 -14.74 -15.35
C SER A 80 3.66 -14.96 -13.97
N THR A 81 3.02 -16.11 -13.75
CA THR A 81 2.18 -16.44 -12.60
C THR A 81 2.77 -16.03 -11.25
N LEU A 82 2.43 -14.82 -10.79
CA LEU A 82 2.67 -14.41 -9.41
C LEU A 82 1.68 -15.16 -8.52
N GLN A 83 2.10 -16.31 -8.01
CA GLN A 83 1.59 -16.80 -6.74
C GLN A 83 1.99 -15.77 -5.67
N TYR A 84 1.11 -14.80 -5.45
CA TYR A 84 1.15 -13.97 -4.26
C TYR A 84 0.96 -14.90 -3.06
N THR A 85 2.07 -15.26 -2.42
CA THR A 85 2.07 -15.92 -1.12
C THR A 85 1.26 -15.09 -0.13
N SER A 86 0.62 -15.74 0.85
CA SER A 86 0.00 -15.01 1.94
C SER A 86 1.04 -14.12 2.66
N PRO A 87 0.68 -12.90 3.11
CA PRO A 87 1.59 -12.06 3.86
C PRO A 87 1.98 -12.73 5.18
N SER A 88 3.17 -12.44 5.68
CA SER A 88 3.66 -13.00 6.93
C SER A 88 2.79 -12.54 8.10
N VAL A 89 2.35 -13.46 8.96
CA VAL A 89 1.72 -13.11 10.24
C VAL A 89 2.81 -12.60 11.19
N VAL A 90 2.51 -11.50 11.89
CA VAL A 90 3.35 -10.93 12.96
C VAL A 90 2.69 -11.15 14.31
N ILE A 91 1.41 -10.83 14.40
CA ILE A 91 0.57 -11.03 15.59
C ILE A 91 -0.68 -11.76 15.09
N ASP A 92 -0.92 -12.97 15.61
CA ASP A 92 -2.01 -13.83 15.19
C ASP A 92 -3.36 -13.10 15.21
N ASP A 93 -4.13 -13.30 14.13
CA ASP A 93 -5.41 -12.66 13.84
C ASP A 93 -5.48 -11.11 13.92
N PHE A 94 -4.35 -10.41 13.96
CA PHE A 94 -4.31 -8.94 14.02
C PHE A 94 -3.35 -8.26 13.04
N LEU A 95 -2.06 -8.57 13.10
CA LEU A 95 -1.02 -7.83 12.37
C LEU A 95 -0.29 -8.74 11.39
N PHE A 96 -0.27 -8.30 10.13
CA PHE A 96 0.42 -8.94 9.01
C PHE A 96 1.59 -8.06 8.55
N HIS A 97 2.45 -8.62 7.71
CA HIS A 97 3.53 -7.91 7.03
C HIS A 97 3.64 -8.44 5.60
N GLY A 98 3.44 -7.56 4.61
CA GLY A 98 3.57 -7.86 3.20
C GLY A 98 4.45 -6.85 2.46
N ASP A 99 4.44 -6.94 1.14
CA ASP A 99 4.98 -5.91 0.24
C ASP A 99 3.84 -5.20 -0.52
N LEU A 100 4.19 -4.22 -1.36
CA LEU A 100 3.26 -3.48 -2.21
C LEU A 100 2.36 -4.39 -3.07
N GLY A 101 2.85 -5.55 -3.50
CA GLY A 101 2.07 -6.53 -4.26
C GLY A 101 0.98 -7.22 -3.44
N HIS A 102 1.14 -7.28 -2.11
CA HIS A 102 0.09 -7.73 -1.20
C HIS A 102 -0.90 -6.59 -0.92
N ALA A 103 -0.41 -5.36 -0.74
CA ALA A 103 -1.23 -4.17 -0.47
C ALA A 103 -2.09 -3.73 -1.67
N SER A 104 -1.64 -3.93 -2.91
CA SER A 104 -2.47 -3.74 -4.12
C SER A 104 -3.39 -4.94 -4.44
N ASN A 105 -3.34 -6.04 -3.69
CA ASN A 105 -4.15 -7.22 -3.97
C ASN A 105 -5.46 -7.22 -3.14
N LEU A 106 -6.43 -6.46 -3.63
CA LEU A 106 -7.78 -6.31 -3.05
C LEU A 106 -8.46 -7.65 -2.73
N SER A 107 -8.30 -8.68 -3.58
CA SER A 107 -8.88 -10.02 -3.34
C SER A 107 -8.22 -10.73 -2.16
N LEU A 108 -6.88 -10.64 -2.04
CA LEU A 108 -6.12 -11.19 -0.93
C LEU A 108 -6.49 -10.49 0.39
N LEU A 109 -6.51 -9.16 0.40
CA LEU A 109 -6.89 -8.35 1.56
C LEU A 109 -8.29 -8.72 2.08
N LYS A 110 -9.28 -8.82 1.17
CA LYS A 110 -10.65 -9.26 1.52
C LYS A 110 -10.70 -10.71 2.03
N SER A 111 -9.91 -11.61 1.45
CA SER A 111 -9.88 -13.02 1.88
C SER A 111 -9.28 -13.23 3.29
N LEU A 112 -8.47 -12.27 3.76
CA LEU A 112 -7.84 -12.28 5.08
C LEU A 112 -8.62 -11.45 6.13
N ASP A 113 -9.71 -10.79 5.72
CA ASP A 113 -10.46 -9.77 6.48
C ASP A 113 -9.58 -8.58 6.97
N ILE A 114 -8.60 -8.19 6.16
CA ILE A 114 -7.79 -7.00 6.39
C ILE A 114 -8.61 -5.77 5.98
N ARG A 115 -8.68 -4.75 6.85
CA ARG A 115 -9.47 -3.53 6.63
C ARG A 115 -8.66 -2.23 6.75
N TYR A 116 -7.41 -2.34 7.22
CA TYR A 116 -6.49 -1.24 7.49
C TYR A 116 -5.12 -1.58 6.89
N ILE A 117 -4.37 -0.58 6.41
CA ILE A 117 -3.04 -0.77 5.81
C ILE A 117 -2.10 0.34 6.28
N ILE A 118 -0.86 0.01 6.63
CA ILE A 118 0.20 0.97 6.96
C ILE A 118 1.16 1.01 5.77
N ASN A 119 0.92 1.92 4.83
CA ASN A 119 1.81 2.14 3.71
C ASN A 119 3.03 2.96 4.16
N ILE A 120 4.22 2.38 4.03
CA ILE A 120 5.51 3.02 4.37
C ILE A 120 6.27 3.48 3.10
N CYS A 121 5.78 3.13 1.90
CA CYS A 121 6.45 3.46 0.64
C CYS A 121 6.35 4.95 0.28
N ASP A 122 7.26 5.39 -0.59
CA ASP A 122 7.27 6.71 -1.25
C ASP A 122 6.00 7.00 -2.05
N CYS A 123 5.47 5.96 -2.71
CA CYS A 123 4.26 6.01 -3.51
C CYS A 123 2.99 5.70 -2.70
N PRO A 124 1.87 6.42 -2.92
CA PRO A 124 0.57 6.05 -2.38
C PRO A 124 0.02 4.79 -3.09
N LEU A 125 -0.91 4.09 -2.43
CA LEU A 125 -1.61 2.95 -3.01
C LEU A 125 -2.63 3.39 -4.08
N ASP A 126 -3.02 2.45 -4.94
CA ASP A 126 -4.05 2.67 -5.96
C ASP A 126 -5.37 3.17 -5.33
N LYS A 127 -6.08 4.07 -6.03
CA LYS A 127 -7.28 4.73 -5.49
C LYS A 127 -8.36 3.73 -5.05
N GLU A 128 -8.52 2.61 -5.76
CA GLU A 128 -9.43 1.53 -5.39
C GLU A 128 -9.13 0.94 -4.00
N ILE A 129 -7.85 0.84 -3.62
CA ILE A 129 -7.43 0.42 -2.28
C ILE A 129 -7.68 1.53 -1.25
N MET A 130 -7.39 2.79 -1.58
CA MET A 130 -7.62 3.91 -0.66
C MET A 130 -9.10 4.22 -0.40
N ASP A 131 -9.98 3.95 -1.37
CA ASP A 131 -11.43 4.10 -1.23
C ASP A 131 -12.05 2.94 -0.41
N GLU A 132 -11.47 1.73 -0.44
CA GLU A 132 -12.00 0.54 0.26
C GLU A 132 -11.38 0.21 1.63
N PHE A 133 -10.13 0.59 1.87
CA PHE A 133 -9.36 0.23 3.08
C PHE A 133 -8.83 1.49 3.77
N LYS A 134 -8.79 1.52 5.11
CA LYS A 134 -8.23 2.70 5.80
C LYS A 134 -6.71 2.65 5.76
N VAL A 135 -6.11 3.43 4.87
CA VAL A 135 -4.65 3.54 4.73
C VAL A 135 -4.10 4.60 5.68
N LEU A 136 -3.10 4.25 6.49
CA LEU A 136 -2.14 5.18 7.07
C LEU A 136 -0.94 5.23 6.12
N HIS A 137 -0.74 6.35 5.43
CA HIS A 137 0.46 6.57 4.60
C HIS A 137 1.50 7.36 5.39
N ILE A 138 2.69 6.78 5.53
CA ILE A 138 3.88 7.39 6.12
C ILE A 138 4.96 7.36 5.04
N ASN A 139 5.19 8.48 4.36
CA ASN A 139 6.25 8.55 3.35
C ASN A 139 7.63 8.47 4.03
N LEU A 140 8.39 7.41 3.78
CA LEU A 140 9.73 7.17 4.33
C LEU A 140 10.68 6.66 3.24
N ASP A 141 11.79 7.38 3.02
CA ASP A 141 12.88 6.93 2.15
C ASP A 141 13.66 5.76 2.79
N ASP A 142 14.08 4.75 2.01
CA ASP A 142 14.93 3.63 2.48
C ASP A 142 16.42 4.06 2.58
N GLU A 143 16.67 5.17 3.29
CA GLU A 143 18.01 5.66 3.59
C GLU A 143 18.46 5.30 5.02
N ILE A 144 19.77 5.12 5.20
CA ILE A 144 20.33 4.63 6.46
C ILE A 144 20.10 5.61 7.62
N GLY A 145 20.07 6.91 7.34
CA GLY A 145 19.97 8.00 8.33
C GLY A 145 18.57 8.48 8.68
N VAL A 146 17.51 7.94 8.07
CA VAL A 146 16.12 8.40 8.33
C VAL A 146 15.68 8.03 9.75
N ASP A 147 15.20 9.03 10.51
CA ASP A 147 14.66 8.79 11.85
C ASP A 147 13.21 8.30 11.79
N ILE A 148 13.08 6.98 11.67
CA ILE A 148 11.78 6.30 11.74
C ILE A 148 11.08 6.46 13.11
N LYS A 149 11.77 6.90 14.17
CA LYS A 149 11.18 7.00 15.53
C LYS A 149 10.08 8.04 15.65
N GLN A 150 10.18 9.15 14.92
CA GLN A 150 9.18 10.22 14.95
C GLN A 150 7.76 9.75 14.55
N HIS A 151 7.66 8.61 13.85
CA HIS A 151 6.40 8.02 13.43
C HIS A 151 5.87 6.92 14.36
N PHE A 152 6.60 6.53 15.41
CA PHE A 152 6.20 5.44 16.29
C PHE A 152 4.86 5.73 16.97
N ASP A 153 4.67 6.93 17.52
CA ASP A 153 3.44 7.30 18.24
C ASP A 153 2.22 7.32 17.32
N GLN A 154 2.36 7.87 16.10
CA GLN A 154 1.31 7.88 15.08
C GLN A 154 0.93 6.45 14.65
N THR A 155 1.93 5.60 14.43
CA THR A 155 1.74 4.20 14.01
C THR A 155 1.10 3.37 15.13
N ASN A 156 1.55 3.57 16.37
CA ASN A 156 0.98 2.96 17.57
C ASN A 156 -0.49 3.36 17.75
N GLN A 157 -0.81 4.66 17.74
CA GLN A 157 -2.18 5.16 17.87
C GLN A 157 -3.11 4.58 16.80
N PHE A 158 -2.64 4.49 15.55
CA PHE A 158 -3.38 3.84 14.47
C PHE A 158 -3.65 2.36 14.78
N LEU A 159 -2.61 1.59 15.13
CA LEU A 159 -2.73 0.16 15.47
C LEU A 159 -3.62 -0.10 16.68
N PHE A 160 -3.53 0.70 17.75
CA PHE A 160 -4.47 0.63 18.88
C PHE A 160 -5.92 0.84 18.39
N SER A 161 -6.17 1.86 17.56
CA SER A 161 -7.50 2.12 17.02
C SER A 161 -8.02 1.03 16.05
N CYS A 162 -7.15 0.13 15.56
CA CYS A 162 -7.52 -1.07 14.81
C CYS A 162 -7.82 -2.24 15.77
N LYS A 163 -6.96 -2.42 16.78
CA LYS A 163 -7.06 -3.47 17.80
C LYS A 163 -8.34 -3.34 18.62
N GLU A 164 -8.72 -2.13 19.04
CA GLU A 164 -9.99 -1.85 19.73
C GLU A 164 -11.23 -2.26 18.94
N LYS A 165 -11.13 -2.35 17.61
CA LYS A 165 -12.21 -2.72 16.71
C LYS A 165 -12.14 -4.19 16.28
N ASN A 166 -11.14 -4.94 16.76
CA ASN A 166 -10.77 -6.28 16.27
C ASN A 166 -10.62 -6.29 14.74
N GLN A 167 -9.83 -5.36 14.21
CA GLN A 167 -9.63 -5.19 12.76
C GLN A 167 -8.18 -5.50 12.36
N LYS A 168 -8.02 -6.30 11.31
CA LYS A 168 -6.72 -6.76 10.81
C LYS A 168 -6.03 -5.69 9.97
N VAL A 169 -4.70 -5.64 10.10
CA VAL A 169 -3.82 -4.61 9.54
C VAL A 169 -2.67 -5.25 8.76
N LEU A 170 -2.36 -4.70 7.58
CA LEU A 170 -1.16 -5.01 6.77
C LEU A 170 -0.12 -3.88 6.84
#